data_AF-X0SJ60-F1
#
_entry.id   AF-X0SJ60-F1
#
_cell.length_a   1.000
_cell.length_b   1.000
_cell.length_c   1.000
_cell.angle_alpha   90.00
_cell.angle_beta   90.00
_cell.angle_gamma   90.00
#
_symmetry.space_group_name_H-M   'P 1'
#
loop_
_entity.id
_entity.type
_entity.pdbx_description
1 polymer ?
#
loop_
_entity_poly.entity_id
_entity_poly.type
_entity_poly.pdbx_seq_one_letter_code
_entity_poly.pdbx_strand_id
1 'polypeptide(L)' 'MSTHEEKDAEMIKVGDLNSYSRRVYTVVKVMSKTEVREVTSRKDMSTHRVAEALVGDDSGSIYL' A
#
# COMPACT_ATOMS: atom_id res chain seq x y z
N MET A 1 -5.71 -12.56 -31.62
CA MET A 1 -4.64 -12.53 -30.60
C MET A 1 -5.03 -11.53 -29.53
N SER A 2 -5.36 -12.02 -28.34
CA SER A 2 -5.14 -11.42 -27.01
C SER A 2 -6.08 -12.16 -26.07
N THR A 3 -5.60 -13.31 -25.61
CA THR A 3 -6.16 -13.98 -24.44
C THR A 3 -5.92 -13.06 -23.25
N HIS A 4 -6.95 -12.36 -22.78
CA HIS A 4 -6.95 -11.82 -21.44
C HIS A 4 -7.08 -13.02 -20.49
N GLU A 5 -5.94 -13.62 -20.19
CA GLU A 5 -5.80 -14.49 -19.03
C GLU A 5 -6.07 -13.60 -17.82
N GLU A 6 -7.22 -13.79 -17.17
CA GLU A 6 -7.37 -13.41 -15.77
C GLU A 6 -6.39 -14.28 -14.98
N LYS A 7 -5.14 -13.82 -14.91
CA LYS A 7 -4.21 -14.28 -13.89
C LYS A 7 -4.80 -13.77 -12.58
N ASP A 8 -5.37 -14.68 -11.80
CA ASP A 8 -5.55 -14.49 -10.37
C ASP A 8 -4.26 -13.86 -9.83
N ALA A 9 -4.32 -12.58 -9.51
CA ALA A 9 -3.17 -11.88 -8.99
C ALA A 9 -2.88 -12.50 -7.64
N GLU A 10 -1.80 -13.29 -7.56
CA GLU A 10 -1.43 -14.02 -6.36
C GLU A 10 -1.37 -13.03 -5.20
N MET A 11 -2.20 -13.26 -4.17
CA MET A 11 -2.22 -12.43 -2.99
C MET A 11 -0.98 -12.72 -2.16
N ILE A 12 -0.14 -11.71 -2.01
CA ILE A 12 1.13 -11.80 -1.27
C ILE A 12 0.89 -11.39 0.18
N LYS A 13 1.50 -12.12 1.12
CA LYS A 13 1.49 -11.81 2.55
C LYS A 13 2.40 -10.63 2.87
N VAL A 14 2.08 -9.87 3.91
CA VAL A 14 2.85 -8.68 4.30
C VAL A 14 4.32 -9.02 4.60
N GLY A 15 4.57 -10.14 5.28
CA GLY A 15 5.91 -10.59 5.66
C GLY A 15 6.83 -10.97 4.49
N ASP A 16 6.25 -11.26 3.32
CA ASP A 16 7.01 -11.62 2.11
C ASP A 16 7.39 -10.38 1.27
N LEU A 17 6.91 -9.19 1.64
CA LEU A 17 7.26 -7.95 0.96
C LEU A 17 8.71 -7.55 1.24
N ASN A 18 9.36 -7.02 0.22
CA ASN A 18 10.69 -6.43 0.32
C ASN A 18 10.74 -5.11 -0.47
N SER A 19 11.87 -4.39 -0.38
CA SER A 19 12.04 -3.07 -1.01
C SER A 19 11.92 -3.07 -2.53
N TYR A 20 12.02 -4.23 -3.19
CA TYR A 20 11.88 -4.40 -4.64
C TYR A 20 10.50 -4.92 -5.06
N SER A 21 9.63 -5.29 -4.12
CA SER A 21 8.26 -5.73 -4.39
C SER A 21 7.46 -4.60 -5.05
N ARG A 22 6.92 -4.86 -6.25
CA ARG A 22 6.15 -3.88 -7.04
C ARG A 22 4.96 -4.57 -7.69
N ARG A 23 3.85 -3.83 -7.87
CA ARG A 23 2.60 -4.34 -8.45
C ARG A 23 2.06 -5.57 -7.69
N VAL A 24 2.01 -5.45 -6.37
CA VAL A 24 1.55 -6.50 -5.46
C VAL A 24 0.10 -6.27 -5.05
N TYR A 25 -0.61 -7.36 -4.80
CA TYR A 25 -1.93 -7.35 -4.19
C TYR A 25 -1.86 -8.06 -2.85
N THR A 26 -2.43 -7.47 -1.80
CA THR A 26 -2.42 -8.01 -0.45
C THR A 26 -3.72 -7.64 0.26
N VAL A 27 -4.15 -8.47 1.22
CA VAL A 27 -5.31 -8.21 2.06
C VAL A 27 -4.85 -8.05 3.49
N VAL A 28 -5.19 -6.91 4.09
CA VAL A 28 -4.72 -6.52 5.41
C VAL A 28 -5.85 -5.94 6.24
N LYS A 29 -5.72 -6.06 7.56
CA LYS A 29 -6.56 -5.35 8.52
C LYS A 29 -5.92 -4.02 8.90
N VAL A 30 -6.73 -2.96 8.92
CA VAL A 30 -6.31 -1.65 9.45
C VAL A 30 -6.35 -1.68 10.96
N MET A 31 -5.21 -1.38 11.60
CA MET A 31 -5.06 -1.37 13.05
C MET A 31 -5.17 0.04 13.62
N SER A 32 -4.51 1.01 12.98
CA SER A 32 -4.59 2.41 13.36
C SER A 32 -4.25 3.33 12.18
N LYS A 33 -4.58 4.61 12.31
CA LYS A 33 -4.21 5.67 11.36
C LYS A 33 -3.64 6.84 12.15
N THR A 34 -2.60 7.48 11.61
CA THR A 34 -2.05 8.71 12.18
C THR A 34 -3.01 9.88 11.95
N GLU A 35 -2.75 10.99 12.63
CA GLU A 35 -3.42 12.24 12.32
C GLU A 35 -3.08 12.70 10.89
N VAL A 36 -4.04 13.38 10.28
CA VAL A 36 -3.88 13.91 8.93
C VAL A 36 -3.04 15.18 9.00
N ARG A 37 -1.99 15.25 8.18
CA ARG A 37 -1.15 16.43 8.02
C ARG A 37 -1.22 16.99 6.60
N GLU A 38 -1.01 18.29 6.49
CA GLU A 38 -0.87 18.96 5.19
C GLU A 38 0.59 18.95 4.73
N VAL A 39 0.80 18.67 3.46
CA VAL A 39 2.10 18.75 2.80
C VAL A 39 1.94 19.52 1.50
N THR A 40 2.94 20.35 1.18
CA THR A 40 2.99 21.07 -0.09
C THR A 40 3.91 20.34 -1.05
N SER A 41 3.40 19.95 -2.20
CA SER A 41 4.20 19.39 -3.29
C SER A 41 5.12 20.47 -3.86
N ARG A 42 6.42 20.16 -3.96
CA ARG A 42 7.41 21.10 -4.53
C ARG A 42 7.30 21.24 -6.05
N LYS A 43 6.66 20.29 -6.74
CA LYS A 43 6.62 20.26 -8.20
C LYS A 43 5.63 21.26 -8.78
N ASP A 44 4.52 21.47 -8.10
CA ASP A 44 3.37 22.21 -8.57
C ASP A 44 2.77 23.14 -7.49
N MET A 45 3.40 23.20 -6.32
CA MET A 45 2.97 24.01 -5.16
C MET A 45 1.57 23.66 -4.63
N SER A 46 1.02 22.50 -5.00
CA SER A 46 -0.29 22.07 -4.50
C SER A 46 -0.21 21.53 -3.07
N THR A 47 -1.27 21.73 -2.29
CA THR A 47 -1.38 21.20 -0.92
C THR A 47 -2.14 19.89 -0.93
N HIS A 48 -1.59 18.88 -0.26
CA HIS A 48 -2.20 17.57 -0.08
C HIS A 48 -2.36 17.24 1.40
N ARG A 49 -3.36 16.43 1.71
CA ARG A 49 -3.58 15.85 3.03
C ARG A 49 -3.14 14.40 3.01
N VAL A 50 -2.24 14.05 3.92
CA VAL A 50 -1.64 12.70 4.03
C VAL A 50 -1.72 12.21 5.47
N ALA A 51 -1.88 10.90 5.62
CA ALA A 51 -1.79 10.19 6.88
C ALA A 51 -1.22 8.80 6.58
N GLU A 52 -0.58 8.19 7.57
CA GLU A 52 -0.12 6.82 7.49
C GLU A 52 -1.11 5.89 8.20
N ALA A 53 -1.27 4.67 7.70
CA ALA A 53 -2.06 3.61 8.29
C ALA A 53 -1.14 2.45 8.70
N LEU A 54 -1.24 2.03 9.96
CA LEU A 54 -0.66 0.75 10.38
C LEU A 54 -1.63 -0.35 9.96
N VAL A 55 -1.18 -1.21 9.05
CA VAL A 55 -1.96 -2.34 8.53
C VAL A 55 -1.18 -3.63 8.71
N GLY A 56 -1.87 -4.77 8.82
CA GLY A 56 -1.19 -6.05 8.93
C GLY A 56 -2.09 -7.26 8.66
N ASP A 57 -1.44 -8.39 8.48
CA ASP A 57 -2.03 -9.72 8.43
C ASP A 57 -1.38 -10.61 9.50
N ASP A 58 -1.58 -11.93 9.41
CA ASP A 58 -0.96 -12.94 10.26
C ASP A 58 0.56 -13.06 10.13
N SER A 59 1.15 -12.55 9.04
CA SER A 59 2.58 -12.63 8.76
C SER A 59 3.37 -11.39 9.22
N GLY A 60 2.71 -10.25 9.38
CA GLY A 60 3.37 -9.03 9.84
C GLY A 60 2.52 -7.77 9.66
N SER A 61 3.14 -6.62 9.94
CA SER A 61 2.51 -5.30 9.82
C SER A 61 3.45 -4.27 9.21
N ILE A 62 2.90 -3.31 8.47
CA ILE A 62 3.63 -2.23 7.80
C ILE A 62 2.86 -0.91 7.91
N TYR A 63 3.59 0.21 7.88
CA TYR A 63 3.03 1.55 7.71
C TYR A 63 2.92 1.89 6.21
N LEU A 64 1.73 2.32 5.79
CA LEU A 64 1.43 2.80 4.43
C LEU A 64 0.91 4.23 4.44
#